data_AF-K2JAW8-F1
#
_entry.id   AF-K2JAW8-F1
#
_cell.length_a   1.000
_cell.length_b   1.000
_cell.length_c   1.000
_cell.angle_alpha   90.00
_cell.angle_beta   90.00
_cell.angle_gamma   90.00
#
_symmetry.space_group_name_H-M   'P 1'
#
loop_
_entity.id
_entity.type
_entity.pdbx_description
1 polymer ?
#
loop_
_entity_poly.entity_id
_entity_poly.type
_entity_poly.pdbx_seq_one_letter_code
_entity_poly.pdbx_strand_id
1 'polypeptide(L)'
;MLRILPIQICLLMLGACASTPPERQVRYEMEPCLAALRAALPEARDARFDPSELTHRGGDWTILAEAVSPDGRWRRAWRCDFRDGVFLSAAWLDKAE
;
A
#
# COMPACT_ATOMS: atom_id res chain seq x y z
N MET A 1 -1.27 54.09 -43.50
CA MET A 1 -0.24 53.33 -42.76
C MET A 1 -0.95 52.40 -41.79
N LEU A 2 -1.00 51.11 -42.13
CA LEU A 2 -1.71 50.06 -41.39
C LEU A 2 -0.75 49.46 -40.35
N ARG A 3 -1.00 49.67 -39.06
CA ARG A 3 -0.23 49.00 -37.98
C ARG A 3 -1.10 47.94 -37.33
N ILE A 4 -0.93 46.72 -37.82
CA ILE A 4 -1.53 45.49 -37.31
C ILE A 4 -0.65 44.98 -36.15
N LEU A 5 -1.29 44.83 -34.97
CA LEU A 5 -0.94 43.99 -33.81
C LEU A 5 0.39 44.21 -33.05
N PRO A 6 0.37 44.08 -31.70
CA PRO A 6 0.44 42.73 -31.12
C PRO A 6 -0.51 42.54 -29.93
N ILE A 7 -1.73 42.07 -30.21
CA ILE A 7 -2.57 41.30 -29.28
C ILE A 7 -2.04 39.86 -29.32
N GLN A 8 -0.79 39.65 -28.88
CA GLN A 8 -0.23 38.29 -28.81
C GLN A 8 0.61 38.05 -27.55
N ILE A 9 0.65 39.00 -26.61
CA ILE A 9 1.47 38.85 -25.39
C ILE A 9 0.64 38.42 -24.17
N CYS A 10 -0.70 38.45 -24.22
CA CYS A 10 -1.53 38.06 -23.08
C CYS A 10 -1.91 36.57 -23.01
N LEU A 11 -1.59 35.76 -24.03
CA LEU A 11 -2.05 34.36 -24.12
C LEU A 11 -1.05 33.32 -23.57
N LEU A 12 0.12 33.73 -23.08
CA LEU A 12 1.14 32.80 -22.57
C LEU A 12 1.08 32.56 -21.05
N MET A 13 0.12 33.16 -20.31
CA MET A 13 0.07 33.09 -18.84
C MET A 13 -0.99 32.13 -18.27
N LEU A 14 -1.62 31.27 -19.08
CA LEU A 14 -2.63 30.31 -18.60
C LEU A 14 -2.18 28.84 -18.66
N GLY A 15 -0.91 28.56 -19.00
CA GLY A 15 -0.41 27.20 -19.21
C GLY A 15 0.17 26.47 -18.00
N ALA A 16 0.17 27.06 -16.80
CA ALA A 16 0.99 26.54 -15.68
C ALA A 16 0.19 26.10 -14.43
N CYS A 17 -1.11 25.82 -14.56
CA CYS A 17 -1.91 25.26 -13.46
C CYS A 17 -2.50 23.88 -13.83
N ALA A 18 -1.66 23.02 -14.40
CA ALA A 18 -1.91 21.59 -14.44
C ALA A 18 -0.70 20.86 -13.84
N SER A 19 -0.25 21.34 -12.67
CA SER A 19 0.57 20.51 -11.79
C SER A 19 -0.35 19.42 -11.25
N THR A 20 -0.34 18.27 -11.93
CA THR A 20 -0.72 17.00 -11.31
C THR A 20 -0.09 16.98 -9.92
N PRO A 21 -0.87 16.83 -8.83
CA PRO A 21 -0.28 16.75 -7.51
C PRO A 21 0.79 15.65 -7.56
N PRO A 22 2.01 15.90 -7.04
CA PRO A 22 3.03 14.87 -7.02
C PRO A 22 2.41 13.62 -6.40
N GLU A 23 2.54 12.46 -7.06
CA GLU A 23 2.17 11.17 -6.49
C GLU A 23 2.79 11.12 -5.10
N ARG A 24 1.95 11.36 -4.08
CA ARG A 24 2.40 11.34 -2.70
C ARG A 24 2.80 9.90 -2.46
N GLN A 25 4.10 9.64 -2.31
CA GLN A 25 4.58 8.31 -1.97
C GLN A 25 3.94 7.93 -0.63
N VAL A 26 2.99 7.01 -0.68
CA VAL A 26 2.30 6.49 0.49
C VAL A 26 3.16 5.37 1.07
N ARG A 27 3.57 5.52 2.33
CA ARG A 27 4.30 4.48 3.07
C ARG A 27 3.31 3.60 3.81
N TYR A 28 3.49 2.29 3.70
CA TYR A 28 2.68 1.28 4.38
C TYR A 28 3.50 0.68 5.52
N GLU A 29 3.12 0.97 6.77
CA GLU A 29 3.82 0.46 7.95
C GLU A 29 3.31 -0.94 8.31
N MET A 30 4.20 -1.93 8.32
CA MET A 30 3.83 -3.33 8.58
C MET A 30 3.68 -3.66 10.06
N GLU A 31 4.19 -2.83 10.96
CA GLU A 31 4.23 -3.10 12.40
C GLU A 31 2.84 -3.37 13.00
N PRO A 32 1.78 -2.59 12.70
CA PRO A 32 0.43 -2.85 13.23
C PRO A 32 -0.15 -4.18 12.74
N CYS A 33 0.09 -4.53 11.47
CA CYS A 33 -0.30 -5.81 10.89
C CYS A 33 0.35 -6.99 11.63
N LEU A 34 1.67 -6.97 11.80
CA LEU A 34 2.39 -8.03 12.49
C LEU A 34 2.02 -8.13 13.98
N ALA A 35 1.79 -6.99 14.64
CA ALA A 35 1.32 -6.96 16.02
C ALA A 35 -0.07 -7.63 16.16
N ALA A 36 -1.00 -7.32 15.26
CA ALA A 36 -2.33 -7.92 15.25
C ALA A 36 -2.28 -9.45 15.00
N LEU A 37 -1.47 -9.91 14.04
CA LEU A 37 -1.29 -11.34 13.77
C LEU A 37 -0.74 -12.10 14.99
N ARG A 38 0.27 -11.54 15.66
CA ARG A 38 0.84 -12.14 16.88
C ARG A 38 -0.13 -12.14 18.06
N ALA A 39 -0.96 -11.12 18.19
CA ALA A 39 -1.99 -11.06 19.22
C ALA A 39 -3.09 -12.10 19.00
N ALA A 40 -3.46 -12.36 17.74
CA ALA A 40 -4.49 -13.33 17.38
C ALA A 40 -4.02 -14.79 17.51
N LEU A 41 -2.73 -15.06 17.37
CA LEU A 41 -2.17 -16.41 17.44
C LEU A 41 -0.86 -16.43 18.25
N PRO A 42 -0.92 -16.72 19.57
CA PRO A 42 0.25 -16.68 20.45
C PRO A 42 1.40 -17.61 20.01
N GLU A 43 1.12 -18.78 19.43
CA GLU A 43 2.18 -19.66 18.90
C GLU A 43 2.95 -19.06 17.71
N ALA A 44 2.40 -18.01 17.07
CA ALA A 44 3.04 -17.28 15.99
C ALA A 44 3.87 -16.07 16.45
N ARG A 45 4.05 -15.89 17.78
CA ARG A 45 4.86 -14.80 18.34
C ARG A 45 6.23 -14.67 17.66
N ASP A 46 6.91 -15.79 17.49
CA ASP A 46 8.27 -15.87 16.91
C ASP A 46 8.25 -16.35 15.44
N ALA A 47 7.08 -16.39 14.80
CA ALA A 47 6.99 -16.80 13.41
C ALA A 47 7.75 -15.83 12.50
N ARG A 48 8.35 -16.40 11.45
CA ARG A 48 8.96 -15.65 10.35
C ARG A 48 7.88 -15.36 9.32
N PHE A 49 7.63 -14.09 9.06
CA PHE A 49 6.65 -13.61 8.07
C PHE A 49 7.36 -13.31 6.76
N ASP A 50 6.97 -13.99 5.67
CA ASP A 50 7.59 -13.83 4.35
C ASP A 50 6.53 -13.34 3.34
N PRO A 51 6.51 -12.03 2.99
CA PRO A 51 5.51 -11.49 2.08
C PRO A 51 5.76 -11.97 0.64
N SER A 52 4.87 -12.81 0.10
CA SER A 52 5.01 -13.36 -1.26
C SER A 52 4.10 -12.73 -2.31
N GLU A 53 2.87 -12.33 -1.93
CA GLU A 53 1.90 -11.74 -2.85
C GLU A 53 1.44 -10.35 -2.39
N LEU A 54 1.55 -9.38 -3.30
CA LEU A 54 1.20 -7.98 -3.08
C LEU A 54 0.24 -7.53 -4.17
N THR A 55 -0.95 -7.06 -3.78
CA THR A 55 -1.95 -6.53 -4.70
C THR A 55 -2.28 -5.08 -4.35
N HIS A 56 -2.42 -4.23 -5.38
CA HIS A 56 -2.73 -2.81 -5.23
C HIS A 56 -3.85 -2.38 -6.19
N ARG A 57 -4.86 -1.68 -5.68
CA ARG A 57 -5.94 -1.08 -6.46
C ARG A 57 -6.41 0.24 -5.85
N GLY A 58 -6.12 1.35 -6.52
CA GLY A 58 -6.72 2.65 -6.20
C GLY A 58 -6.51 3.12 -4.75
N GLY A 59 -5.32 2.88 -4.19
CA GLY A 59 -4.99 3.21 -2.80
C GLY A 59 -5.19 2.05 -1.81
N ASP A 60 -5.94 1.02 -2.19
CA ASP A 60 -6.07 -0.21 -1.40
C ASP A 60 -4.88 -1.15 -1.67
N TRP A 61 -4.22 -1.59 -0.60
CA TRP A 61 -3.16 -2.60 -0.64
C TRP A 61 -3.55 -3.82 0.17
N THR A 62 -3.42 -5.01 -0.42
CA THR A 62 -3.61 -6.29 0.27
C THR A 62 -2.36 -7.14 0.10
N ILE A 63 -1.83 -7.61 1.23
CA ILE A 63 -0.70 -8.53 1.32
C ILE A 63 -1.23 -9.92 1.66
N LEU A 64 -0.90 -10.90 0.84
CA LEU A 64 -1.17 -12.32 1.08
C LEU A 64 0.15 -13.07 1.13
N ALA A 65 0.35 -13.84 2.18
CA ALA A 65 1.67 -14.37 2.48
C ALA A 65 1.60 -15.51 3.48
N GLU A 66 2.75 -16.07 3.81
CA GLU A 66 2.86 -17.17 4.77
C GLU A 66 3.77 -16.82 5.93
N ALA A 67 3.45 -17.41 7.08
CA ALA A 67 4.29 -17.39 8.25
C ALA A 67 4.74 -18.82 8.56
N VAL A 68 6.01 -18.95 8.92
CA VAL A 68 6.63 -20.23 9.26
C VAL A 68 7.09 -20.19 10.71
N SER A 69 6.82 -21.25 11.46
CA SER A 69 7.30 -21.39 12.83
C SER A 69 8.83 -21.40 12.89
N PRO A 70 9.45 -20.98 14.00
CA PRO A 70 10.91 -21.01 14.15
C PRO A 70 11.52 -22.38 13.82
N ASP A 71 10.86 -23.44 14.28
CA ASP A 71 11.22 -24.84 14.11
C ASP A 71 10.77 -25.46 12.77
N GLY A 72 10.06 -24.71 11.93
CA GLY A 72 9.55 -25.16 10.64
C GLY A 72 8.41 -26.18 10.69
N ARG A 73 7.89 -26.55 11.86
CA ARG A 73 6.82 -27.56 12.02
C ARG A 73 5.47 -27.10 11.50
N TRP A 74 5.20 -25.80 11.42
CA TRP A 74 3.97 -25.30 10.85
C TRP A 74 4.20 -24.12 9.92
N ARG A 75 3.27 -24.01 8.97
CA ARG A 75 3.18 -22.92 7.99
C ARG A 75 1.71 -22.54 7.85
N ARG A 76 1.40 -21.24 7.98
CA ARG A 76 0.04 -20.71 7.89
C ARG A 76 0.00 -19.47 7.01
N ALA A 77 -1.05 -19.35 6.22
CA ALA A 77 -1.29 -18.17 5.41
C ALA A 77 -1.87 -17.04 6.27
N TRP A 78 -1.61 -15.80 5.88
CA TRP A 78 -2.11 -14.61 6.53
C TRP A 78 -2.37 -13.51 5.51
N ARG A 79 -3.22 -12.56 5.90
CA ARG A 79 -3.57 -11.37 5.11
C ARG A 79 -3.42 -10.11 5.92
N CYS A 80 -2.94 -9.04 5.28
CA CYS A 80 -3.06 -7.68 5.81
C CYS A 80 -3.61 -6.72 4.76
N ASP A 81 -4.56 -5.87 5.17
CA ASP A 81 -5.26 -4.92 4.32
C ASP A 81 -4.96 -3.48 4.76
N PHE A 82 -4.73 -2.61 3.78
CA PHE A 82 -4.41 -1.20 3.97
C PHE A 82 -5.18 -0.32 2.98
N ARG A 83 -5.41 0.94 3.35
CA ARG A 83 -5.96 1.98 2.47
C ARG A 83 -5.20 3.28 2.65
N ASP A 84 -4.62 3.79 1.57
CA ASP A 84 -3.85 5.04 1.56
C ASP A 84 -2.79 5.09 2.68
N GLY A 85 -2.12 3.96 2.93
CA GLY A 85 -1.07 3.81 3.94
C GLY A 85 -1.59 3.48 5.34
N VAL A 86 -2.90 3.53 5.57
CA VAL A 86 -3.53 3.23 6.85
C VAL A 86 -3.79 1.73 6.96
N PHE A 87 -3.32 1.12 8.03
CA PHE A 87 -3.64 -0.28 8.38
C PHE A 87 -5.14 -0.42 8.70
N LEU A 88 -5.80 -1.40 8.08
CA LEU A 88 -7.22 -1.68 8.29
C LEU A 88 -7.43 -2.96 9.10
N SER A 89 -6.85 -4.07 8.65
CA SER A 89 -7.06 -5.38 9.28
C SER A 89 -5.94 -6.36 8.99
N ALA A 90 -5.81 -7.35 9.88
CA ALA A 90 -4.97 -8.52 9.68
C ALA A 90 -5.75 -9.79 10.06
N ALA A 91 -5.52 -10.88 9.34
CA ALA A 91 -6.17 -12.16 9.61
C ALA A 91 -5.24 -13.33 9.30
N TRP A 92 -5.31 -14.38 10.13
CA TRP A 92 -4.84 -15.70 9.75
C TRP A 92 -5.85 -16.31 8.79
N LEU A 93 -5.36 -16.89 7.70
CA LEU A 93 -6.20 -17.61 6.75
C LEU A 93 -6.12 -19.08 7.13
N ASP A 94 -7.27 -19.67 7.40
CA ASP A 94 -7.35 -21.12 7.49
C ASP A 94 -6.87 -21.70 6.15
N LYS A 95 -6.17 -22.85 6.19
CA LYS A 95 -5.90 -23.57 4.95
C LYS A 95 -7.26 -23.82 4.31
N ALA A 96 -7.44 -23.34 3.08
CA ALA A 96 -8.52 -23.85 2.25
C ALA A 96 -8.33 -25.38 2.20
N GLU A 97 -9.26 -26.11 2.80
CA GLU A 97 -9.37 -27.57 2.65
C GLU A 97 -9.56 -27.95 1.19
#